data_AF-A0A3M1QF21-F1
#
_entry.id   AF-A0A3M1QF21-F1
#
_cell.length_a   1.000
_cell.length_b   1.000
_cell.length_c   1.000
_cell.angle_alpha   90.00
_cell.angle_beta   90.00
_cell.angle_gamma   90.00
#
_symmetry.space_group_name_H-M   'P 1'
#
loop_
_entity.id
_entity.type
_entity.pdbx_description
1 polymer ?
#
loop_
_entity_poly.entity_id
_entity_poly.type
_entity_poly.pdbx_seq_one_letter_code
_entity_poly.pdbx_strand_id
1 'polypeptide(L)'
;HQRPTHPCFYGIDTPTREELIASARTVEEIRAYTGADSLAYLSHEGMLAAAGGREAGWCTACFDGDYPITPQAADRRQLELFHP
;
A
#
# COMPACT_ATOMS: atom_id res chain seq x y z
N HIS A 1 -2.28 -10.28 -3.04
CA HIS A 1 -1.14 -9.70 -3.77
C HIS A 1 -0.72 -8.40 -3.09
N GLN A 2 0.57 -8.10 -3.01
CA GLN A 2 1.12 -6.89 -2.35
C GLN A 2 0.97 -5.65 -3.21
N ARG A 3 -0.27 -5.25 -3.37
CA ARG A 3 -0.58 -4.00 -4.04
C ARG A 3 -0.89 -2.97 -2.93
N PRO A 4 -0.15 -1.85 -2.84
CA PRO A 4 -0.39 -0.85 -1.81
C PRO A 4 -1.69 -0.11 -2.11
N THR A 5 -2.75 -0.47 -1.39
CA THR A 5 -4.12 0.04 -1.60
C THR A 5 -4.56 1.01 -0.51
N HIS A 6 -3.76 1.14 0.55
CA HIS A 6 -4.02 2.01 1.69
C HIS A 6 -2.76 2.82 2.05
N PRO A 7 -2.93 4.06 2.54
CA PRO A 7 -1.81 4.90 2.99
C PRO A 7 -1.17 4.37 4.27
N CYS A 8 0.08 4.70 4.53
CA CYS A 8 0.70 4.39 5.82
C CYS A 8 0.36 5.47 6.85
N PHE A 9 0.09 5.05 8.09
CA PHE A 9 -0.12 5.95 9.23
C PHE A 9 0.96 5.81 10.31
N TYR A 10 2.00 5.02 10.06
CA TYR A 10 3.04 4.68 11.03
C TYR A 10 4.42 5.27 10.66
N GLY A 11 4.43 6.40 9.95
CA GLY A 11 5.64 7.19 9.70
C GLY A 11 6.32 6.98 8.34
N ILE A 12 5.73 6.21 7.43
CA ILE A 12 6.15 6.19 6.02
C ILE A 12 5.31 7.21 5.25
N ASP A 13 5.97 8.08 4.49
CA ASP A 13 5.30 9.02 3.60
C ASP A 13 4.71 8.26 2.40
N THR A 14 3.38 8.27 2.29
CA THR A 14 2.64 7.68 1.18
C THR A 14 1.62 8.69 0.65
N PRO A 15 1.21 8.59 -0.62
CA PRO A 15 0.07 9.37 -1.10
C PRO A 15 -1.22 9.03 -0.37
N THR A 16 -2.22 9.90 -0.49
CA THR A 16 -3.59 9.60 -0.04
C THR A 16 -4.15 8.39 -0.77
N ARG A 17 -5.22 7.79 -0.21
CA ARG A 17 -5.82 6.59 -0.79
C ARG A 17 -6.28 6.84 -2.23
N GLU A 18 -6.83 8.01 -2.52
CA GLU A 18 -7.33 8.42 -3.82
C GLU A 18 -6.20 8.61 -4.85
N GLU A 19 -5.01 8.99 -4.40
CA GLU A 19 -3.82 9.17 -5.25
C GLU A 19 -3.08 7.85 -5.53
N LEU A 20 -3.28 6.83 -4.68
CA LEU A 20 -2.74 5.49 -4.93
C LEU A 20 -3.47 4.83 -6.10
N ILE A 21 -2.83 4.73 -7.27
CA ILE A 21 -3.40 4.08 -8.47
C ILE A 21 -3.98 2.68 -8.16
N ALA A 22 -3.30 1.97 -7.26
CA ALA A 22 -3.63 0.63 -6.82
C ALA A 22 -4.93 0.51 -6.03
N SER A 23 -5.41 1.58 -5.39
CA SER A 23 -6.62 1.58 -4.55
C SER A 23 -7.91 1.50 -5.37
N ALA A 24 -7.88 2.05 -6.60
CA ALA A 24 -9.05 2.19 -7.46
C ALA A 24 -8.93 1.42 -8.79
N ARG A 25 -7.78 0.79 -9.07
CA ARG A 25 -7.54 0.09 -10.33
C ARG A 25 -7.19 -1.38 -10.15
N THR A 26 -7.69 -2.19 -11.07
CA THR A 26 -7.28 -3.57 -11.29
C THR A 26 -5.84 -3.63 -11.81
N VAL A 27 -5.20 -4.80 -11.72
CA VAL A 27 -3.83 -4.98 -12.23
C VAL A 27 -3.75 -4.71 -13.74
N GLU A 28 -4.78 -5.10 -14.49
CA GLU A 28 -4.84 -4.89 -15.94
C GLU A 28 -4.96 -3.41 -16.30
N GLU A 29 -5.78 -2.64 -15.57
CA GLU A 29 -5.88 -1.19 -15.76
C GLU A 29 -4.57 -0.47 -15.42
N ILE A 30 -3.85 -0.94 -14.39
CA ILE A 30 -2.54 -0.39 -14.03
C ILE A 30 -1.51 -0.73 -15.12
N ARG A 31 -1.50 -1.96 -15.63
CA ARG A 31 -0.65 -2.38 -16.77
C ARG A 31 -0.88 -1.48 -17.97
N ALA A 32 -2.14 -1.25 -18.33
CA ALA A 32 -2.52 -0.38 -19.44
C ALA A 32 -2.09 1.08 -19.20
N TYR A 33 -2.29 1.59 -17.98
CA TYR A 33 -1.90 2.95 -17.60
C TYR A 33 -0.38 3.17 -17.68
N THR A 34 0.43 2.20 -17.27
CA THR A 34 1.91 2.31 -17.34
C THR A 34 2.47 2.02 -18.72
N GLY A 35 1.68 1.45 -19.63
CA GLY A 35 2.12 1.04 -20.97
C GLY A 35 2.99 -0.22 -20.98
N ALA A 36 2.96 -1.02 -19.92
CA ALA A 36 3.77 -2.24 -19.82
C ALA A 36 3.18 -3.40 -20.62
N ASP A 37 4.03 -4.26 -21.18
CA ASP A 37 3.60 -5.49 -21.85
C ASP A 37 2.94 -6.47 -20.86
N SER A 38 3.47 -6.54 -19.64
CA SER A 38 2.93 -7.35 -18.54
C SER A 38 3.15 -6.66 -17.19
N LEU A 39 2.31 -6.99 -16.21
CA LEU A 39 2.43 -6.51 -14.84
C LEU A 39 1.95 -7.58 -13.87
N ALA A 40 2.73 -7.81 -12.81
CA ALA A 40 2.35 -8.67 -11.70
C ALA A 40 2.83 -8.09 -10.38
N TYR A 41 2.06 -8.32 -9.32
CA TYR A 41 2.44 -7.99 -7.94
C TYR A 41 2.87 -9.26 -7.22
N LEU A 42 3.87 -9.14 -6.34
CA LEU A 42 4.31 -10.22 -5.47
C LEU A 42 3.14 -10.74 -4.61
N SER A 43 3.09 -12.05 -4.36
CA SER A 43 2.06 -12.63 -3.49
C SER A 43 2.28 -12.16 -2.05
N HIS A 44 1.19 -12.00 -1.28
CA HIS A 44 1.32 -11.51 0.10
C HIS A 44 2.15 -12.49 0.95
N GLU A 45 1.84 -13.78 0.83
CA GLU A 45 2.58 -14.86 1.48
C GLU A 45 4.05 -14.90 1.07
N GLY A 46 4.37 -14.64 -0.21
CA GLY A 46 5.73 -14.64 -0.71
C GLY A 46 6.63 -13.57 -0.06
N MET A 47 6.14 -12.35 0.14
CA MET A 47 6.92 -11.34 0.91
C MET A 47 7.06 -11.73 2.36
N LEU A 48 5.98 -12.15 3.01
CA LEU A 48 6.05 -12.49 4.42
C LEU A 48 7.06 -13.63 4.64
N ALA A 49 7.03 -14.66 3.79
CA ALA A 49 8.02 -15.73 3.81
C ALA A 49 9.45 -15.20 3.63
N ALA A 50 9.68 -14.29 2.67
CA ALA A 50 10.99 -13.69 2.44
C ALA A 50 11.45 -12.79 3.61
N ALA A 51 10.52 -12.19 4.36
CA ALA A 51 10.78 -11.33 5.51
C ALA A 51 10.91 -12.10 6.84
N GLY A 52 10.99 -13.43 6.83
CA GLY A 52 11.12 -14.25 8.05
C GLY A 52 9.81 -14.87 8.57
N GLY A 53 8.75 -14.84 7.77
CA GLY A 53 7.46 -15.48 8.04
C GLY A 53 6.43 -14.58 8.72
N ARG A 54 5.19 -15.07 8.83
CA ARG A 54 4.08 -14.34 9.50
C ARG A 54 4.34 -14.12 11.00
N GLU A 55 5.03 -15.06 11.62
CA GLU A 55 5.37 -15.07 13.05
C GLU A 55 6.27 -13.89 13.46
N ALA A 56 6.95 -13.26 12.50
CA ALA A 56 7.86 -12.15 12.76
C ALA A 56 7.16 -10.82 13.11
N GLY A 57 5.82 -10.76 13.02
CA GLY A 57 5.05 -9.61 13.51
C GLY A 57 5.08 -8.37 12.62
N TRP A 58 5.20 -8.56 11.30
CA TRP A 58 5.23 -7.46 10.34
C TRP A 58 3.88 -6.76 10.18
N CYS A 59 3.90 -5.43 10.06
CA CYS A 59 2.73 -4.65 9.66
C CYS A 59 2.46 -4.81 8.16
N THR A 60 1.22 -5.14 7.80
CA THR A 60 0.78 -5.34 6.40
C THR A 60 -0.36 -4.39 5.98
N ALA A 61 -0.68 -3.42 6.84
CA ALA A 61 -1.85 -2.55 6.70
C ALA A 61 -1.92 -1.76 5.37
N CYS A 62 -0.78 -1.38 4.79
CA CYS A 62 -0.75 -0.70 3.49
C CYS A 62 -1.30 -1.58 2.35
N PHE A 63 -1.31 -2.90 2.52
CA PHE A 63 -1.76 -3.88 1.53
C PHE A 63 -3.17 -4.41 1.80
N ASP A 64 -3.50 -4.71 3.06
CA ASP A 64 -4.77 -5.34 3.46
C ASP A 64 -5.74 -4.40 4.19
N GLY A 65 -5.27 -3.25 4.66
CA GLY A 65 -6.06 -2.26 5.40
C GLY A 65 -6.29 -2.64 6.87
N ASP A 66 -5.68 -3.72 7.37
CA ASP A 66 -5.80 -4.11 8.78
C ASP A 66 -4.72 -3.40 9.61
N TYR A 67 -5.11 -2.29 10.23
CA TYR A 67 -4.24 -1.46 11.06
C TYR A 67 -4.29 -1.95 12.51
N PRO A 68 -3.20 -2.53 13.05
CA PRO A 68 -3.18 -3.04 14.43
C PRO A 68 -3.40 -1.95 15.48
N ILE A 69 -3.07 -0.70 15.14
CA ILE A 69 -3.31 0.49 15.93
C ILE A 69 -4.19 1.43 15.10
N THR A 70 -5.37 1.77 15.63
CA THR A 70 -6.33 2.64 14.95
C THR A 70 -5.72 4.01 14.64
N PRO A 71 -5.66 4.42 13.36
CA PRO A 71 -5.15 5.74 12.97
C PRO A 71 -5.99 6.86 13.56
N GLN A 72 -5.35 7.90 14.06
CA GLN A 72 -6.03 9.08 14.58
C GLN A 72 -6.55 9.96 13.43
N ALA A 73 -7.49 10.86 13.73
CA ALA A 73 -8.04 11.78 12.74
C ALA A 73 -6.96 12.73 12.13
N ALA A 74 -5.88 12.99 12.87
CA ALA A 74 -4.73 13.76 12.39
C ALA A 74 -3.91 12.99 11.34
N ASP A 75 -3.76 11.67 11.49
CA ASP A 75 -2.97 10.83 10.57
C ASP A 75 -3.61 10.71 9.18
N ARG A 76 -4.91 10.99 9.07
CA ARG A 76 -5.65 11.04 7.79
C ARG A 76 -5.28 12.23 6.92
N ARG A 77 -4.54 13.20 7.48
CA ARG A 77 -4.08 14.41 6.80
C ARG A 77 -2.58 14.28 6.53
N GLN A 78 -2.22 13.43 5.55
CA GLN A 78 -0.88 13.44 4.94
C GLN A 78 -0.68 14.74 4.13
N LEU A 79 -0.64 15.90 4.80
CA LEU A 79 -1.05 17.17 4.19
C LEU A 79 0.05 18.23 3.95
N GLU A 80 1.34 17.99 4.23
CA GLU A 80 2.28 19.14 4.24
C GLU A 80 3.63 18.98 3.51
N LEU A 81 3.90 17.90 2.79
CA LEU A 81 5.21 17.77 2.10
C LEU A 81 5.22 18.12 0.60
N PHE A 82 4.05 18.18 -0.06
CA PHE A 82 3.95 18.54 -1.48
C PHE A 82 2.73 19.40 -1.79
N HIS A 83 2.69 20.62 -1.29
CA HIS A 83 1.94 21.72 -1.94
C HIS A 83 2.95 22.80 -2.34
N PRO A 84 2.90 23.34 -3.58
CA PRO A 84 3.71 24.49 -3.98
C PRO A 84 3.36 25.75 -3.19
#